data_AF-A0A438MM28-F1
#
_entry.id   AF-A0A438MM28-F1
#
_cell.length_a   1.000
_cell.length_b   1.000
_cell.length_c   1.000
_cell.angle_alpha   90.00
_cell.angle_beta   90.00
_cell.angle_gamma   90.00
#
_symmetry.space_group_name_H-M   'P 1'
#
loop_
_entity.id
_entity.type
_entity.pdbx_description
1 polymer ?
#
loop_
_entity_poly.entity_id
_entity_poly.type
_entity_poly.pdbx_seq_one_letter_code
_entity_poly.pdbx_strand_id
1 'polypeptide(L)'
;MTSWPAQVRATSPFGRKSSSTSPFILAKKRVCDIGRSSVLTSPCTSTISLSPSRVTSIVEVRPITGDRQRRVYAITPKSRRRLQDLPRKALAAPPHATRSDFALALRWHALLESGEARELVAASSRALEGRRAEIAAGREAKAGLSPLADVLFENAEAHLAADAKLLEDIQRLLDR
;
A
#
# COMPACT_ATOMS: atom_id res chain seq x y z
N MET A 1 52.17 33.96 -3.31
CA MET A 1 53.50 33.40 -3.61
C MET A 1 53.52 32.02 -2.95
N THR A 2 53.27 30.97 -3.75
CA THR A 2 54.25 29.92 -4.12
C THR A 2 54.57 29.01 -2.95
N SER A 3 54.53 27.68 -2.97
CA SER A 3 54.30 26.62 -3.96
C SER A 3 54.91 25.38 -3.30
N TRP A 4 54.37 24.16 -3.45
CA TRP A 4 55.10 22.85 -3.55
C TRP A 4 54.12 21.65 -3.53
N PRO A 5 54.47 20.45 -4.05
CA PRO A 5 54.44 20.16 -5.47
C PRO A 5 53.70 18.84 -5.82
N ALA A 6 53.84 18.44 -7.08
CA ALA A 6 53.16 17.37 -7.79
C ALA A 6 53.72 15.94 -7.56
N GLN A 7 52.80 14.97 -7.71
CA GLN A 7 52.87 13.65 -8.36
C GLN A 7 54.19 12.86 -8.47
N VAL A 8 54.10 11.55 -8.19
CA VAL A 8 54.59 10.48 -9.09
C VAL A 8 53.61 9.29 -9.09
N ARG A 9 53.27 8.80 -10.29
CA ARG A 9 52.51 7.58 -10.62
C ARG A 9 53.45 6.38 -10.80
N ALA A 10 52.95 5.16 -10.58
CA ALA A 10 53.23 3.96 -11.38
C ALA A 10 52.18 2.87 -11.02
N THR A 11 51.15 2.64 -11.82
CA THR A 11 51.03 1.61 -12.89
C THR A 11 50.95 0.14 -12.41
N SER A 12 49.71 -0.35 -12.35
CA SER A 12 49.15 -1.70 -12.66
C SER A 12 50.03 -2.70 -13.44
N PRO A 13 49.81 -4.04 -13.34
CA PRO A 13 48.69 -4.67 -14.08
C PRO A 13 48.06 -5.99 -13.56
N PHE A 14 46.84 -6.26 -14.05
CA PHE A 14 46.23 -7.57 -14.43
C PHE A 14 46.18 -8.73 -13.38
N GLY A 15 45.08 -9.46 -13.15
CA GLY A 15 43.74 -9.52 -13.75
C GLY A 15 42.98 -10.81 -13.35
N ARG A 16 41.68 -10.84 -13.71
CA ARG A 16 40.73 -11.99 -13.82
C ARG A 16 40.22 -12.65 -12.52
N LYS A 17 38.89 -12.57 -12.26
CA LYS A 17 37.82 -13.61 -12.44
C LYS A 17 38.05 -14.83 -11.51
N SER A 18 37.12 -15.36 -10.71
CA SER A 18 35.65 -15.36 -10.67
C SER A 18 35.15 -16.14 -9.43
N SER A 19 33.89 -15.90 -9.07
CA SER A 19 32.89 -16.87 -8.55
C SER A 19 32.98 -17.49 -7.13
N SER A 20 31.77 -17.72 -6.60
CA SER A 20 31.38 -18.58 -5.46
C SER A 20 31.43 -17.86 -4.10
N THR A 21 30.43 -17.88 -3.19
CA THR A 21 29.24 -18.72 -2.99
C THR A 21 28.24 -17.95 -2.09
N SER A 22 26.94 -18.09 -2.36
CA SER A 22 25.79 -17.49 -1.65
C SER A 22 25.58 -18.08 -0.21
N PRO A 23 24.57 -17.64 0.59
CA PRO A 23 23.15 -17.90 0.30
C PRO A 23 22.20 -16.72 0.59
N PHE A 24 21.55 -16.23 -0.46
CA PHE A 24 20.25 -15.57 -0.35
C PHE A 24 19.19 -16.67 -0.27
N ILE A 25 18.30 -16.52 0.69
CA ILE A 25 17.29 -17.49 1.12
C ILE A 25 16.44 -17.98 -0.08
N LEU A 26 16.42 -19.30 -0.26
CA LEU A 26 15.54 -20.03 -1.16
C LEU A 26 14.07 -19.80 -0.76
N ALA A 27 13.28 -19.17 -1.63
CA ALA A 27 11.86 -19.48 -1.74
C ALA A 27 11.65 -20.36 -2.98
N LYS A 28 11.74 -21.68 -2.77
CA LYS A 28 11.40 -22.73 -3.74
C LYS A 28 9.93 -22.56 -4.12
N LYS A 29 9.63 -22.01 -5.30
CA LYS A 29 8.28 -22.11 -5.87
C LYS A 29 8.17 -23.49 -6.54
N ARG A 30 7.59 -24.44 -5.82
CA ARG A 30 7.17 -25.72 -6.40
C ARG A 30 6.18 -25.41 -7.52
N VAL A 31 6.46 -25.99 -8.69
CA VAL A 31 5.47 -26.20 -9.74
C VAL A 31 4.45 -27.18 -9.14
N CYS A 32 3.21 -26.74 -8.97
CA CYS A 32 2.10 -27.64 -8.67
C CYS A 32 1.40 -27.96 -9.99
N ASP A 33 1.52 -29.23 -10.36
CA ASP A 33 0.78 -29.87 -11.43
C ASP A 33 -0.73 -29.73 -11.23
N ILE A 34 -1.39 -29.71 -12.39
CA ILE A 34 -2.83 -29.67 -12.57
C ILE A 34 -3.46 -30.92 -11.95
N GLY A 35 -4.26 -30.72 -10.91
CA GLY A 35 -5.09 -31.75 -10.31
C GLY A 35 -6.29 -31.13 -9.60
N ARG A 36 -7.50 -31.54 -9.99
CA ARG A 36 -8.80 -31.14 -9.43
C ARG A 36 -8.78 -31.09 -7.89
N SER A 37 -9.16 -29.95 -7.31
CA SER A 37 -10.26 -29.82 -6.33
C SER A 37 -10.24 -28.42 -5.72
N SER A 38 -11.43 -27.96 -5.35
CA SER A 38 -11.79 -26.73 -4.66
C SER A 38 -10.83 -26.25 -3.55
N VAL A 39 -10.59 -24.93 -3.49
CA VAL A 39 -10.83 -24.02 -2.34
C VAL A 39 -10.17 -22.68 -2.65
N LEU A 40 -10.99 -21.64 -2.70
CA LEU A 40 -10.64 -20.24 -2.91
C LEU A 40 -9.85 -19.70 -1.70
N THR A 41 -8.61 -19.27 -1.92
CA THR A 41 -8.00 -18.15 -1.19
C THR A 41 -7.08 -17.41 -2.16
N SER A 42 -7.64 -16.40 -2.83
CA SER A 42 -6.89 -15.51 -3.72
C SER A 42 -6.12 -14.48 -2.89
N PRO A 43 -4.79 -14.35 -3.03
CA PRO A 43 -4.10 -13.13 -2.63
C PRO A 43 -4.39 -12.08 -3.70
N CYS A 44 -5.37 -11.22 -3.45
CA CYS A 44 -5.67 -10.04 -4.27
C CYS A 44 -4.52 -9.02 -4.14
N THR A 45 -3.39 -9.31 -4.78
CA THR A 45 -2.50 -8.25 -5.25
C THR A 45 -3.29 -7.51 -6.32
N SER A 46 -3.51 -6.21 -6.14
CA SER A 46 -4.29 -5.34 -7.03
C SER A 46 -3.77 -5.42 -8.47
N THR A 47 -4.30 -6.38 -9.21
CA THR A 47 -4.15 -6.47 -10.66
C THR A 47 -5.08 -5.41 -11.20
N ILE A 48 -4.54 -4.24 -11.47
CA ILE A 48 -5.30 -3.18 -12.13
C ILE A 48 -5.68 -3.73 -13.51
N SER A 49 -6.93 -4.18 -13.67
CA SER A 49 -7.51 -4.63 -14.93
C SER A 49 -7.82 -3.42 -15.81
N LEU A 50 -6.78 -2.75 -16.29
CA LEU A 50 -6.96 -1.70 -17.30
C LEU A 50 -7.13 -2.37 -18.68
N SER A 51 -8.24 -2.06 -19.35
CA SER A 51 -8.44 -2.47 -20.74
C SER A 51 -7.31 -1.89 -21.61
N PRO A 52 -6.73 -2.66 -22.56
CA PRO A 52 -5.57 -2.22 -23.35
C PRO A 52 -5.79 -0.87 -24.04
N SER A 53 -7.02 -0.60 -24.50
CA SER A 53 -7.43 0.63 -25.16
C SER A 53 -7.44 1.87 -24.27
N ARG A 54 -7.70 1.74 -22.96
CA ARG A 54 -7.65 2.88 -22.01
C ARG A 54 -6.23 3.16 -21.57
N VAL A 55 -5.39 2.13 -21.44
CA VAL A 55 -3.98 2.25 -21.03
C VAL A 55 -3.21 3.15 -21.99
N THR A 56 -3.33 2.95 -23.30
CA THR A 56 -2.52 3.69 -24.30
C THR A 56 -2.76 5.20 -24.28
N SER A 57 -3.94 5.65 -23.83
CA SER A 57 -4.25 7.08 -23.72
C SER A 57 -3.62 7.73 -22.48
N ILE A 58 -3.35 6.95 -21.44
CA ILE A 58 -2.88 7.43 -20.13
C ILE A 58 -1.37 7.19 -19.96
N VAL A 59 -0.90 6.06 -20.50
CA VAL A 59 0.40 5.48 -20.26
C VAL A 59 0.94 4.87 -21.56
N GLU A 60 2.15 5.23 -21.93
CA GLU A 60 2.91 4.59 -23.00
C GLU A 60 3.59 3.32 -22.47
N VAL A 61 3.46 2.22 -23.21
CA VAL A 61 4.16 0.97 -22.90
C VAL A 61 5.48 0.93 -23.67
N ARG A 62 6.60 0.88 -22.94
CA ARG A 62 7.93 0.70 -23.52
C ARG A 62 8.41 -0.73 -23.28
N PRO A 63 8.80 -1.48 -24.32
CA PRO A 63 9.48 -2.74 -24.12
C PRO A 63 10.90 -2.50 -23.57
N ILE A 64 11.30 -3.24 -22.55
CA ILE A 64 12.73 -3.36 -22.21
C ILE A 64 13.34 -4.39 -23.16
N THR A 65 14.40 -4.01 -23.85
CA THR A 65 15.21 -4.91 -24.68
C THR A 65 16.18 -5.67 -23.78
N GLY A 66 15.94 -6.98 -23.58
CA GLY A 66 16.77 -7.89 -22.78
C GLY A 66 16.13 -9.29 -22.69
N ASP A 67 16.83 -10.27 -22.09
CA ASP A 67 16.42 -11.69 -22.01
C ASP A 67 15.05 -11.95 -21.36
N ARG A 68 14.51 -10.98 -20.62
CA ARG A 68 13.13 -10.99 -20.11
C ARG A 68 12.40 -9.74 -20.59
N GLN A 69 11.48 -9.92 -21.53
CA GLN A 69 10.59 -8.84 -21.95
C GLN A 69 9.71 -8.41 -20.77
N ARG A 70 9.94 -7.18 -20.30
CA ARG A 70 9.08 -6.52 -19.30
C ARG A 70 8.44 -5.30 -19.96
N ARG A 71 7.15 -5.11 -19.68
CA ARG A 71 6.42 -3.91 -20.06
C ARG A 71 6.72 -2.81 -19.04
N VAL A 72 7.24 -1.69 -19.49
CA VAL A 72 7.41 -0.49 -18.66
C VAL A 72 6.31 0.50 -19.01
N TYR A 73 5.62 0.98 -17.99
CA TYR A 73 4.51 1.90 -18.09
C TYR A 73 5.00 3.32 -17.81
N ALA A 74 4.94 4.22 -18.79
CA ALA A 74 5.35 5.61 -18.67
C ALA A 74 4.15 6.56 -18.85
N ILE A 75 3.95 7.51 -17.94
CA ILE A 75 2.88 8.50 -18.06
C ILE A 75 3.08 9.42 -19.28
N THR A 76 2.02 9.63 -20.08
CA THR A 76 2.08 10.52 -21.24
C THR A 76 2.09 12.01 -20.82
N PRO A 77 2.60 12.94 -21.64
CA PRO A 77 2.56 14.38 -21.33
C PRO A 77 1.14 14.92 -21.08
N LYS A 78 0.15 14.45 -21.87
CA LYS A 78 -1.27 14.79 -21.70
C LYS A 78 -1.78 14.34 -20.32
N SER A 79 -1.43 13.13 -19.92
CA SER A 79 -1.84 12.56 -18.63
C SER A 79 -1.11 13.18 -17.45
N ARG A 80 0.11 13.66 -17.64
CA ARG A 80 0.84 14.41 -16.60
C ARG A 80 0.10 15.69 -16.22
N ARG A 81 -0.47 16.42 -17.18
CA ARG A 81 -1.31 17.60 -16.89
C ARG A 81 -2.55 17.21 -16.08
N ARG A 82 -3.25 16.15 -16.50
CA ARG A 82 -4.40 15.61 -15.76
C ARG A 82 -4.00 15.16 -14.34
N LEU A 83 -2.86 14.52 -14.18
CA LEU A 83 -2.33 14.11 -12.89
C LEU A 83 -2.04 15.31 -11.98
N GLN A 84 -1.66 16.47 -12.51
CA GLN A 84 -1.48 17.69 -11.72
C GLN A 84 -2.80 18.33 -11.29
N ASP A 85 -3.87 18.17 -12.06
CA ASP A 85 -5.19 18.70 -11.70
C ASP A 85 -5.88 17.89 -10.59
N LEU A 86 -5.57 16.60 -10.48
CA LEU A 86 -6.11 15.73 -9.43
C LEU A 86 -5.74 16.18 -8.00
N PRO A 87 -4.47 16.41 -7.64
CA PRO A 87 -4.12 16.87 -6.30
C PRO A 87 -4.67 18.27 -6.02
N ARG A 88 -4.75 19.16 -7.02
CA ARG A 88 -5.38 20.48 -6.85
C ARG A 88 -6.84 20.34 -6.42
N LYS A 89 -7.60 19.47 -7.07
CA LYS A 89 -8.99 19.19 -6.72
C LYS A 89 -9.13 18.50 -5.37
N ALA A 90 -8.27 17.53 -5.08
CA ALA A 90 -8.31 16.79 -3.82
C ALA A 90 -7.98 17.68 -2.61
N LEU A 91 -6.95 18.53 -2.72
CA LEU A 91 -6.53 19.44 -1.66
C LEU A 91 -7.52 20.60 -1.44
N ALA A 92 -8.41 20.88 -2.40
CA ALA A 92 -9.48 21.86 -2.25
C ALA A 92 -10.70 21.32 -1.50
N ALA A 93 -10.77 20.00 -1.28
CA ALA A 93 -11.83 19.37 -0.52
C ALA A 93 -11.38 19.13 0.94
N PRO A 94 -12.32 19.04 1.90
CA PRO A 94 -12.01 18.56 3.24
C PRO A 94 -11.36 17.17 3.19
N PRO A 95 -10.43 16.85 4.10
CA PRO A 95 -9.69 15.60 4.08
C PRO A 95 -10.58 14.36 4.25
N HIS A 96 -11.71 14.49 4.95
CA HIS A 96 -12.69 13.42 5.16
C HIS A 96 -14.12 13.94 4.97
N ALA A 97 -15.01 13.10 4.46
CA ALA A 97 -16.45 13.37 4.38
C ALA A 97 -17.18 12.63 5.52
N THR A 98 -18.06 13.32 6.25
CA THR A 98 -18.71 12.85 7.48
C THR A 98 -19.82 11.79 7.28
N ARG A 99 -19.86 11.10 6.14
CA ARG A 99 -20.90 10.09 5.88
C ARG A 99 -20.40 8.72 6.34
N SER A 100 -21.06 8.18 7.36
CA SER A 100 -20.76 6.86 7.91
C SER A 100 -22.03 6.02 7.95
N ASP A 101 -22.05 4.94 7.18
CA ASP A 101 -23.15 3.96 7.20
C ASP A 101 -23.25 3.29 8.58
N PHE A 102 -22.14 3.17 9.30
CA PHE A 102 -22.12 2.65 10.67
C PHE A 102 -22.91 3.54 11.64
N ALA A 103 -22.65 4.86 11.59
CA ALA A 103 -23.39 5.82 12.42
C ALA A 103 -24.89 5.83 12.10
N LEU A 104 -25.22 5.61 10.82
CA LEU A 104 -26.60 5.49 10.37
C LEU A 104 -27.25 4.18 10.87
N ALA A 105 -26.58 3.04 10.73
CA ALA A 105 -27.05 1.74 11.20
C ALA A 105 -27.29 1.71 12.71
N LEU A 106 -26.44 2.39 13.50
CA LEU A 106 -26.61 2.48 14.96
C LEU A 106 -27.96 3.11 15.38
N ARG A 107 -28.49 4.04 14.58
CA ARG A 107 -29.83 4.63 14.84
C ARG A 107 -30.95 3.61 14.73
N TRP A 108 -30.74 2.53 13.99
CA TRP A 108 -31.72 1.47 13.75
C TRP A 108 -31.33 0.14 14.40
N HIS A 109 -30.40 0.15 15.36
CA HIS A 109 -29.94 -1.08 16.02
C HIS A 109 -31.07 -1.87 16.70
N ALA A 110 -32.16 -1.21 17.10
CA ALA A 110 -33.33 -1.85 17.71
C ALA A 110 -34.12 -2.76 16.75
N LEU A 111 -33.83 -2.72 15.44
CA LEU A 111 -34.39 -3.65 14.45
C LEU A 111 -33.67 -4.99 14.43
N LEU A 112 -32.51 -5.10 15.08
CA LEU A 112 -31.69 -6.32 15.13
C LEU A 112 -32.20 -7.27 16.20
N GLU A 113 -31.83 -8.55 16.08
CA GLU A 113 -32.15 -9.54 17.09
C GLU A 113 -31.44 -9.25 18.43
N SER A 114 -32.01 -9.76 19.52
CA SER A 114 -31.45 -9.55 20.86
C SER A 114 -30.00 -10.07 20.92
N GLY A 115 -29.06 -9.17 21.20
CA GLY A 115 -27.63 -9.50 21.29
C GLY A 115 -26.86 -9.38 19.96
N GLU A 116 -27.53 -9.33 18.81
CA GLU A 116 -26.89 -9.24 17.49
C GLU A 116 -26.06 -7.96 17.36
N ALA A 117 -26.60 -6.81 17.81
CA ALA A 117 -25.88 -5.54 17.82
C ALA A 117 -24.56 -5.64 18.60
N ARG A 118 -24.55 -6.37 19.72
CA ARG A 118 -23.36 -6.57 20.55
C ARG A 118 -22.31 -7.38 19.81
N GLU A 119 -22.72 -8.47 19.17
CA GLU A 119 -21.80 -9.33 18.39
C GLU A 119 -21.17 -8.57 17.21
N LEU A 120 -21.96 -7.75 16.51
CA LEU A 120 -21.49 -6.91 15.40
C LEU A 120 -20.50 -5.83 15.85
N VAL A 121 -20.75 -5.18 16.99
CA VAL A 121 -19.83 -4.19 17.58
C VAL A 121 -18.52 -4.85 18.05
N ALA A 122 -18.61 -6.03 18.66
CA ALA A 122 -17.44 -6.81 19.06
C ALA A 122 -16.61 -7.27 17.83
N ALA A 123 -17.27 -7.70 16.76
CA ALA A 123 -16.61 -8.05 15.51
C ALA A 123 -15.94 -6.84 14.86
N SER A 124 -16.61 -5.68 14.86
CA SER A 124 -16.06 -4.42 14.36
C SER A 124 -14.82 -3.99 15.13
N SER A 125 -14.82 -4.16 16.45
CA SER A 125 -13.66 -3.87 17.31
C SER A 125 -12.46 -4.75 16.97
N ARG A 126 -12.67 -6.05 16.74
CA ARG A 126 -11.61 -6.96 16.28
C ARG A 126 -11.07 -6.58 14.90
N ALA A 127 -11.94 -6.20 13.98
CA ALA A 127 -11.53 -5.75 12.64
C ALA A 127 -10.70 -4.46 12.70
N LEU A 128 -11.04 -3.54 13.61
CA LEU A 128 -10.29 -2.31 13.82
C LEU A 128 -8.85 -2.55 14.27
N GLU A 129 -8.63 -3.53 15.15
CA GLU A 129 -7.28 -3.95 15.56
C GLU A 129 -6.47 -4.53 14.39
N GLY A 130 -7.11 -5.34 13.55
CA GLY A 130 -6.49 -5.79 12.29
C GLY A 130 -6.08 -4.60 11.40
N ARG A 131 -6.93 -3.58 11.31
CA ARG A 131 -6.64 -2.38 10.51
C ARG A 131 -5.49 -1.55 11.08
N ARG A 132 -5.35 -1.47 12.40
CA ARG A 132 -4.19 -0.82 13.06
C ARG A 132 -2.89 -1.51 12.68
N ALA A 133 -2.85 -2.84 12.71
CA ALA A 133 -1.68 -3.61 12.29
C ALA A 133 -1.33 -3.37 10.81
N GLU A 134 -2.32 -3.30 9.92
CA GLU A 134 -2.10 -2.98 8.51
C GLU A 134 -1.53 -1.58 8.29
N ILE A 135 -2.02 -0.57 9.03
CA ILE A 135 -1.49 0.80 8.96
C ILE A 135 -0.04 0.84 9.44
N ALA A 136 0.27 0.18 10.55
CA ALA A 136 1.64 0.11 11.08
C ALA A 136 2.60 -0.54 10.07
N ALA A 137 2.23 -1.70 9.52
CA ALA A 137 3.02 -2.38 8.49
C ALA A 137 3.14 -1.54 7.21
N GLY A 138 2.08 -0.82 6.83
CA GLY A 138 2.07 0.09 5.69
C GLY A 138 2.99 1.30 5.86
N ARG A 139 3.10 1.83 7.08
CA ARG A 139 4.02 2.92 7.45
C ARG A 139 5.46 2.45 7.36
N GLU A 140 5.77 1.28 7.92
CA GLU A 140 7.11 0.68 7.86
C GLU A 140 7.53 0.38 6.42
N ALA A 141 6.66 -0.25 5.63
CA ALA A 141 6.94 -0.57 4.23
C ALA A 141 7.14 0.68 3.34
N LYS A 142 6.63 1.83 3.77
CA LYS A 142 6.74 3.12 3.09
C LYS A 142 7.65 4.09 3.84
N ALA A 143 8.54 3.59 4.69
CA ALA A 143 9.53 4.40 5.38
C ALA A 143 10.42 5.16 4.38
N GLY A 144 10.74 6.41 4.69
CA GLY A 144 11.56 7.28 3.84
C GLY A 144 10.78 8.02 2.73
N LEU A 145 9.44 8.01 2.78
CA LEU A 145 8.63 8.97 2.02
C LEU A 145 8.78 10.41 2.56
N SER A 146 8.08 11.35 1.94
CA SER A 146 8.08 12.74 2.40
C SER A 146 7.44 12.88 3.79
N PRO A 147 7.81 13.89 4.59
CA PRO A 147 7.17 14.16 5.89
C PRO A 147 5.65 14.34 5.80
N LEU A 148 5.12 14.80 4.66
CA LEU A 148 3.67 14.88 4.42
C LEU A 148 3.00 13.51 4.42
N ALA A 149 3.70 12.45 4.00
CA ALA A 149 3.18 11.09 4.08
C ALA A 149 3.08 10.62 5.54
N ASP A 150 4.05 10.98 6.39
CA ASP A 150 4.01 10.63 7.82
C ASP A 150 2.81 11.27 8.53
N VAL A 151 2.51 12.54 8.24
CA VAL A 151 1.32 13.22 8.75
C VAL A 151 0.02 12.50 8.36
N LEU A 152 -0.04 11.90 7.16
CA LEU A 152 -1.21 11.13 6.75
C LEU A 152 -1.35 9.82 7.54
N PHE A 153 -0.24 9.16 7.89
CA PHE A 153 -0.27 7.99 8.77
C PHE A 153 -0.69 8.35 10.18
N GLU A 154 -0.17 9.45 10.73
CA GLU A 154 -0.56 9.96 12.05
C GLU A 154 -2.05 10.33 12.08
N ASN A 155 -2.56 10.97 11.02
CA ASN A 155 -4.00 11.26 10.91
C ASN A 155 -4.82 9.96 10.88
N ALA A 156 -4.39 8.95 10.12
CA ALA A 156 -5.08 7.66 10.07
C ALA A 156 -5.08 6.95 11.44
N GLU A 157 -3.96 6.95 12.16
CA GLU A 157 -3.86 6.41 13.52
C GLU A 157 -4.80 7.13 14.48
N ALA A 158 -4.89 8.47 14.40
CA ALA A 158 -5.81 9.25 15.22
C ALA A 158 -7.29 8.91 14.95
N HIS A 159 -7.65 8.66 13.69
CA HIS A 159 -9.00 8.20 13.35
C HIS A 159 -9.30 6.81 13.91
N LEU A 160 -8.35 5.86 13.77
CA LEU A 160 -8.50 4.52 14.37
C LEU A 160 -8.56 4.56 15.90
N ALA A 161 -7.95 5.56 16.54
CA ALA A 161 -8.09 5.78 17.98
C ALA A 161 -9.49 6.28 18.34
N ALA A 162 -10.03 7.23 17.56
CA ALA A 162 -11.38 7.75 17.75
C ALA A 162 -12.45 6.66 17.53
N ASP A 163 -12.29 5.84 16.49
CA ASP A 163 -13.21 4.73 16.20
C ASP A 163 -13.19 3.67 17.31
N ALA A 164 -12.03 3.35 17.86
CA ALA A 164 -11.94 2.41 18.97
C ALA A 164 -12.67 2.91 20.22
N LYS A 165 -12.50 4.20 20.53
CA LYS A 165 -13.23 4.84 21.63
C LYS A 165 -14.74 4.81 21.39
N LEU A 166 -15.19 5.11 20.18
CA LEU A 166 -16.60 5.05 19.81
C LEU A 166 -17.18 3.64 20.03
N LEU A 167 -16.47 2.60 19.56
CA LEU A 167 -16.91 1.22 19.72
C LEU A 167 -16.96 0.79 21.19
N GLU A 168 -15.98 1.21 22.01
CA GLU A 168 -15.99 0.97 23.45
C GLU A 168 -17.20 1.63 24.13
N ASP A 169 -17.47 2.89 23.80
CA ASP A 169 -18.60 3.63 24.38
C ASP A 169 -19.95 3.01 23.94
N ILE A 170 -20.09 2.57 22.69
CA ILE A 170 -21.28 1.85 22.21
C ILE A 170 -21.46 0.52 22.94
N GLN A 171 -20.39 -0.28 23.05
CA GLN A 171 -20.42 -1.56 23.75
C GLN A 171 -20.92 -1.36 25.19
N ARG A 172 -20.39 -0.37 25.91
CA ARG A 172 -20.82 -0.02 27.27
C ARG A 172 -22.30 0.36 27.35
N LEU A 173 -22.85 0.99 26.31
CA LEU A 173 -24.27 1.36 26.26
C LEU A 173 -25.18 0.17 25.95
N LEU A 174 -24.72 -0.77 25.12
CA LEU A 174 -25.43 -2.03 24.83
C LEU A 174 -25.36 -3.03 26.00
N ASP A 175 -24.46 -2.82 26.95
CA ASP A 175 -24.30 -3.64 28.15
C ASP A 175 -25.16 -3.20 29.34
N ARG A 176 -25.88 -2.08 29.18
CA ARG A 176 -26.87 -1.59 30.16
C ARG A 176 -28.24 -2.17 29.88
#